data_AF-A0A7J2VAP0-F1
#
_entry.id   AF-A0A7J2VAP0-F1
#
_cell.length_a   1.000
_cell.length_b   1.000
_cell.length_c   1.000
_cell.angle_alpha   90.00
_cell.angle_beta   90.00
_cell.angle_gamma   90.00
#
_symmetry.space_group_name_H-M   'P 1'
#
loop_
_entity.id
_entity.type
_entity.pdbx_description
1 polymer ?
#
loop_
_entity_poly.entity_id
_entity_poly.type
_entity_poly.pdbx_seq_one_letter_code
_entity_poly.pdbx_strand_id
1 'polypeptide(L)'
;HRDKLMGVVGEEKEYTSRIDTVNAARALRSQVDIIVFVGGDGTARDICEAINTSIPVLGVPSGVKMFSSVFAINPVAAAYVLEKFLNGEVSIVEREVLDIDEESYRRDELNVKLYGYLLVPVAEGLLQSSKTIYTGVDEEYAKESIAEYIIENMEENTPYILGPGSSVKKICVKLGLNCTLLGFDIVLNKKLLVKDAWEKDILDVVDKYGRVKVVLTPIGGQGFLLGRGNQQLSPRVLAKISKDDLIIVATENKIRDTPVLLVDTGDPSIDRKFLGYVKVLVDYNRFIVVKVSAG
;
A
#
# COMPACT_ATOMS: atom_id res chain seq x y z
N HIS A 1 -14.58 30.39 10.91
CA HIS A 1 -14.90 28.96 11.15
C HIS A 1 -15.00 28.57 12.64
N ARG A 2 -14.50 29.38 13.60
CA ARG A 2 -14.70 29.11 15.05
C ARG A 2 -16.14 29.37 15.56
N ASP A 3 -16.97 30.08 14.79
CA ASP A 3 -18.29 30.55 15.26
C ASP A 3 -19.47 29.62 14.87
N LYS A 4 -19.22 28.34 14.54
CA LYS A 4 -20.26 27.34 14.27
C LYS A 4 -20.02 26.03 15.02
N LEU A 5 -19.54 26.11 16.26
CA LEU A 5 -19.52 24.96 17.16
C LEU A 5 -20.94 24.75 17.70
N MET A 6 -21.60 23.67 17.27
CA MET A 6 -22.98 23.33 17.66
C MET A 6 -23.05 22.64 19.04
N GLY A 7 -21.93 22.09 19.54
CA GLY A 7 -21.81 21.45 20.85
C GLY A 7 -20.43 20.81 21.07
N VAL A 8 -20.02 20.67 22.33
CA VAL A 8 -18.81 19.94 22.74
C VAL A 8 -19.24 18.70 23.52
N VAL A 9 -18.66 17.55 23.17
CA VAL A 9 -18.89 16.29 23.88
C VAL A 9 -17.58 15.87 24.55
N GLY A 10 -17.60 15.73 25.86
CA GLY A 10 -16.42 15.44 26.68
C GLY A 10 -15.74 16.68 27.25
N GLU A 11 -14.63 16.46 27.95
CA GLU A 11 -13.80 17.50 28.58
C GLU A 11 -12.36 17.38 28.06
N GLU A 12 -11.68 18.51 27.91
CA GLU A 12 -10.26 18.53 27.55
C GLU A 12 -9.42 17.93 28.68
N LYS A 13 -8.53 17.00 28.33
CA LYS A 13 -7.63 16.32 29.28
C LYS A 13 -6.20 16.44 28.79
N GLU A 14 -5.28 16.59 29.73
CA GLU A 14 -3.82 16.63 29.47
C GLU A 14 -3.31 15.28 28.92
N TYR A 15 -3.95 14.18 29.32
CA TYR A 15 -3.70 12.82 28.82
C TYR A 15 -5.01 12.14 28.43
N THR A 16 -5.04 11.55 27.25
CA THR A 16 -6.17 10.77 26.73
C THR A 16 -5.79 9.33 26.51
N SER A 17 -6.77 8.44 26.64
CA SER A 17 -6.65 7.00 26.43
C SER A 17 -7.63 6.51 25.36
N ARG A 18 -7.51 5.25 24.95
CA ARG A 18 -8.49 4.60 24.06
C ARG A 18 -9.93 4.68 24.59
N ILE A 19 -10.09 4.66 25.92
CA ILE A 19 -11.40 4.75 26.57
C ILE A 19 -12.09 6.08 26.26
N ASP A 20 -11.32 7.15 26.13
CA ASP A 20 -11.84 8.48 25.80
C ASP A 20 -12.39 8.50 24.37
N THR A 21 -11.68 7.89 23.41
CA THR A 21 -12.16 7.70 22.03
C THR A 21 -13.48 6.92 21.98
N VAL A 22 -13.54 5.78 22.69
CA VAL A 22 -14.73 4.92 22.71
C VAL A 22 -15.93 5.65 23.31
N ASN A 23 -15.73 6.36 24.41
CA ASN A 23 -16.80 7.10 25.09
C ASN A 23 -17.30 8.28 24.24
N ALA A 24 -16.40 9.04 23.61
CA ALA A 24 -16.76 10.13 22.73
C ALA A 24 -17.59 9.62 21.53
N ALA A 25 -17.14 8.54 20.87
CA ALA A 25 -17.86 7.97 19.74
C ALA A 25 -19.24 7.42 20.14
N ARG A 26 -19.36 6.75 21.30
CA ARG A 26 -20.67 6.30 21.83
C ARG A 26 -21.63 7.45 22.12
N ALA A 27 -21.12 8.56 22.63
CA ALA A 27 -21.94 9.74 22.90
C ALA A 27 -22.39 10.43 21.61
N LEU A 28 -21.52 10.49 20.59
CA LEU A 28 -21.81 11.15 19.31
C LEU A 28 -22.77 10.33 18.44
N ARG A 29 -22.74 8.99 18.49
CA ARG A 29 -23.41 8.12 17.49
C ARG A 29 -24.92 8.35 17.29
N SER A 30 -25.60 8.93 18.28
CA SER A 30 -27.05 9.20 18.22
C SER A 30 -27.37 10.68 18.02
N GLN A 31 -26.37 11.53 17.85
CA GLN A 31 -26.48 12.99 17.77
C GLN A 31 -26.01 13.54 16.42
N VAL A 32 -25.32 12.75 15.61
CA VAL A 32 -24.71 13.18 14.34
C VAL A 32 -25.00 12.18 13.22
N ASP A 33 -25.00 12.67 11.99
CA ASP A 33 -25.20 11.85 10.78
C ASP A 33 -23.91 11.15 10.31
N ILE A 34 -22.75 11.65 10.74
CA ILE A 34 -21.42 11.10 10.42
C ILE A 34 -20.41 11.44 11.51
N ILE A 35 -19.51 10.50 11.84
CA ILE A 35 -18.32 10.79 12.66
C ILE A 35 -17.08 10.87 11.76
N VAL A 36 -16.38 12.00 11.83
CA VAL A 36 -15.05 12.15 11.22
C VAL A 36 -14.01 12.08 12.32
N PHE A 37 -13.03 11.19 12.19
CA PHE A 37 -11.97 11.02 13.20
C PHE A 37 -10.59 11.10 12.56
N VAL A 38 -9.58 11.53 13.32
CA VAL A 38 -8.19 11.60 12.88
C VAL A 38 -7.39 10.56 13.66
N GLY A 39 -6.68 9.66 12.98
CA GLY A 39 -5.95 8.59 13.66
C GLY A 39 -5.36 7.53 12.74
N GLY A 40 -4.97 6.40 13.34
CA GLY A 40 -4.53 5.18 12.66
C GLY A 40 -5.42 3.99 12.98
N ASP A 41 -5.01 2.76 12.61
CA ASP A 41 -5.85 1.56 12.77
C ASP A 41 -6.30 1.29 14.21
N GLY A 42 -5.46 1.60 15.21
CA GLY A 42 -5.86 1.52 16.63
C GLY A 42 -7.07 2.41 16.96
N THR A 43 -7.12 3.62 16.40
CA THR A 43 -8.26 4.53 16.56
C THR A 43 -9.49 4.00 15.81
N ALA A 44 -9.32 3.48 14.59
CA ALA A 44 -10.41 2.87 13.84
C ALA A 44 -11.03 1.68 14.59
N ARG A 45 -10.19 0.87 15.25
CA ARG A 45 -10.61 -0.22 16.14
C ARG A 45 -11.45 0.28 17.32
N ASP A 46 -10.99 1.34 17.99
CA ASP A 46 -11.73 1.95 19.10
C ASP A 46 -13.09 2.52 18.65
N ILE A 47 -13.15 3.15 17.47
CA ILE A 47 -14.41 3.58 16.87
C ILE A 47 -15.30 2.38 16.54
N CYS A 48 -14.75 1.32 15.94
CA CYS A 48 -15.47 0.08 15.64
C CYS A 48 -16.09 -0.56 16.89
N GLU A 49 -15.35 -0.61 18.00
CA GLU A 49 -15.83 -1.09 19.30
C GLU A 49 -16.99 -0.23 19.85
N ALA A 50 -16.94 1.08 19.60
CA ALA A 50 -17.91 2.03 20.13
C ALA A 50 -19.24 2.00 19.39
N ILE A 51 -19.20 1.95 18.05
CA ILE A 51 -20.35 2.22 17.21
C ILE A 51 -20.71 1.11 16.22
N ASN A 52 -19.80 0.18 15.92
CA ASN A 52 -19.98 -0.85 14.88
C ASN A 52 -20.55 -0.20 13.59
N THR A 53 -21.56 -0.79 12.96
CA THR A 53 -22.22 -0.24 11.76
C THR A 53 -23.42 0.67 12.05
N SER A 54 -23.51 1.28 13.25
CA SER A 54 -24.70 2.10 13.62
C SER A 54 -24.80 3.44 12.89
N ILE A 55 -23.67 4.05 12.53
CA ILE A 55 -23.61 5.31 11.76
C ILE A 55 -22.40 5.33 10.82
N PRO A 56 -22.45 6.13 9.73
CA PRO A 56 -21.29 6.38 8.88
C PRO A 56 -20.12 7.02 9.62
N VAL A 57 -18.90 6.64 9.22
CA VAL A 57 -17.66 7.25 9.67
C VAL A 57 -16.70 7.50 8.54
N LEU A 58 -15.83 8.48 8.73
CA LEU A 58 -14.74 8.78 7.81
C LEU A 58 -13.43 8.99 8.58
N GLY A 59 -12.47 8.10 8.35
CA GLY A 59 -11.13 8.22 8.91
C GLY A 59 -10.27 9.21 8.14
N VAL A 60 -9.65 10.15 8.85
CA VAL A 60 -8.62 11.05 8.34
C VAL A 60 -7.26 10.51 8.78
N PRO A 61 -6.35 10.24 7.84
CA PRO A 61 -5.07 9.63 8.16
C PRO A 61 -4.15 10.58 8.93
N SER A 62 -3.63 10.14 10.09
CA SER A 62 -2.62 10.89 10.86
C SER A 62 -1.17 10.40 10.65
N GLY A 63 -0.98 9.35 9.86
CA GLY A 63 0.33 8.74 9.60
C GLY A 63 0.35 7.85 8.34
N VAL A 64 1.48 7.17 8.09
CA VAL A 64 1.75 6.45 6.83
C VAL A 64 1.44 4.95 6.83
N LYS A 65 0.78 4.42 7.87
CA LYS A 65 0.51 2.98 8.05
C LYS A 65 -0.92 2.73 8.52
N MET A 66 -1.88 2.80 7.61
CA MET A 66 -3.25 2.34 7.88
C MET A 66 -3.62 1.24 6.89
N PHE A 67 -4.17 0.17 7.42
CA PHE A 67 -4.57 -1.01 6.65
C PHE A 67 -6.10 -1.16 6.63
N SER A 68 -6.81 -0.61 7.62
CA SER A 68 -8.27 -0.57 7.64
C SER A 68 -8.81 0.24 6.46
N SER A 69 -9.84 -0.28 5.79
CA SER A 69 -10.43 0.34 4.59
C SER A 69 -11.39 1.49 4.91
N VAL A 70 -11.25 2.11 6.08
CA VAL A 70 -12.14 3.16 6.62
C VAL A 70 -11.55 4.56 6.53
N PHE A 71 -10.30 4.67 6.10
CA PHE A 71 -9.58 5.92 5.95
C PHE A 71 -9.66 6.45 4.51
N ALA A 72 -9.75 7.77 4.39
CA ALA A 72 -9.45 8.44 3.14
C ALA A 72 -7.94 8.37 2.83
N ILE A 73 -7.58 8.48 1.56
CA ILE A 73 -6.17 8.41 1.11
C ILE A 73 -5.28 9.53 1.68
N ASN A 74 -5.85 10.69 1.99
CA ASN A 74 -5.19 11.84 2.63
C ASN A 74 -6.26 12.81 3.20
N PRO A 75 -5.87 13.83 3.99
CA PRO A 75 -6.84 14.78 4.55
C PRO A 75 -7.64 15.58 3.51
N VAL A 76 -7.05 15.87 2.33
CA VAL A 76 -7.75 16.58 1.24
C VAL A 76 -8.86 15.71 0.66
N ALA A 77 -8.59 14.42 0.47
CA ALA A 77 -9.59 13.46 0.02
C ALA A 77 -10.68 13.23 1.05
N ALA A 78 -10.35 13.24 2.35
CA ALA A 78 -11.37 13.18 3.41
C ALA A 78 -12.31 14.38 3.36
N ALA A 79 -11.77 15.59 3.17
CA ALA A 79 -12.58 16.80 3.00
C ALA A 79 -13.51 16.71 1.78
N TYR A 80 -12.99 16.20 0.65
CA TYR A 80 -13.78 15.98 -0.57
C TYR A 80 -14.91 14.97 -0.34
N VAL A 81 -14.63 13.81 0.27
CA VAL A 81 -15.65 12.80 0.57
C VAL A 81 -16.71 13.34 1.53
N LEU A 82 -16.29 14.13 2.53
CA LEU A 82 -17.22 14.77 3.47
C LEU A 82 -18.12 15.79 2.76
N GLU A 83 -17.58 16.63 1.88
CA GLU A 83 -18.37 17.55 1.06
C GLU A 83 -19.41 16.80 0.21
N LYS A 84 -19.00 15.71 -0.44
CA LYS A 84 -19.91 14.86 -1.21
C LYS A 84 -20.97 14.20 -0.35
N PHE A 85 -20.63 13.75 0.86
CA PHE A 85 -21.60 13.20 1.82
C PHE A 85 -22.65 14.24 2.20
N LEU A 86 -22.23 15.48 2.49
CA LEU A 86 -23.14 16.58 2.80
C LEU A 86 -24.09 16.92 1.64
N ASN A 87 -23.65 16.70 0.41
CA ASN A 87 -24.46 16.91 -0.80
C ASN A 87 -25.29 15.67 -1.20
N GLY A 88 -25.19 14.56 -0.46
CA GLY A 88 -25.89 13.30 -0.79
C GLY A 88 -25.32 12.57 -2.02
N GLU A 89 -24.09 12.86 -2.40
CA GLU A 89 -23.42 12.33 -3.61
C GLU A 89 -22.48 11.15 -3.30
N VAL A 90 -22.80 10.37 -2.27
CA VAL A 90 -21.98 9.23 -1.82
C VAL A 90 -22.84 8.00 -1.58
N SER A 91 -22.24 6.83 -1.80
CA SER A 91 -22.78 5.56 -1.32
C SER A 91 -22.23 5.22 0.05
N ILE A 92 -23.06 4.70 0.95
CA ILE A 92 -22.62 4.18 2.25
C ILE A 92 -22.35 2.69 2.12
N VAL A 93 -21.13 2.26 2.45
CA VAL A 93 -20.68 0.88 2.27
C VAL A 93 -19.99 0.36 3.52
N GLU A 94 -20.12 -0.93 3.79
CA GLU A 94 -19.35 -1.57 4.85
C GLU A 94 -17.88 -1.71 4.45
N ARG A 95 -16.98 -1.39 5.38
CA ARG A 95 -15.54 -1.45 5.22
C ARG A 95 -14.88 -2.09 6.42
N GLU A 96 -13.87 -2.90 6.14
CA GLU A 96 -13.14 -3.67 7.14
C GLU A 96 -12.26 -2.78 8.01
N VAL A 97 -12.35 -3.04 9.32
CA VAL A 97 -11.40 -2.57 10.31
C VAL A 97 -10.45 -3.72 10.62
N LEU A 98 -9.17 -3.47 10.46
CA LEU A 98 -8.12 -4.47 10.57
C LEU A 98 -7.30 -4.23 11.84
N ASP A 99 -7.04 -5.29 12.59
CA ASP A 99 -6.15 -5.29 13.75
C ASP A 99 -4.77 -5.78 13.31
N ILE A 100 -3.77 -4.94 13.50
CA ILE A 100 -2.38 -5.25 13.19
C ILE A 100 -1.68 -5.44 14.52
N ASP A 101 -1.12 -6.63 14.70
CA ASP A 101 -0.23 -6.88 15.81
C ASP A 101 1.11 -6.14 15.57
N GLU A 102 1.27 -4.98 16.22
CA GLU A 102 2.48 -4.16 16.13
C GLU A 102 3.75 -4.93 16.58
N GLU A 103 3.63 -5.91 17.49
CA GLU A 103 4.76 -6.75 17.92
C GLU A 103 5.15 -7.77 16.84
N SER A 104 4.18 -8.33 16.12
CA SER A 104 4.45 -9.19 14.96
C SER A 104 5.03 -8.38 13.79
N TYR A 105 4.56 -7.15 13.57
CA TYR A 105 5.13 -6.24 12.58
C TYR A 105 6.62 -5.93 12.85
N ARG A 106 7.03 -5.76 14.11
CA ARG A 106 8.45 -5.59 14.50
C ARG A 106 9.32 -6.81 14.18
N ARG A 107 8.71 -7.99 14.00
CA ARG A 107 9.39 -9.26 13.68
C ARG A 107 9.33 -9.62 12.18
N ASP A 108 8.95 -8.68 11.31
CA ASP A 108 8.74 -8.90 9.87
C ASP A 108 7.61 -9.92 9.56
N GLU A 109 6.68 -10.09 10.51
CA GLU A 109 5.47 -10.92 10.36
C GLU A 109 4.22 -10.03 10.30
N LEU A 110 3.60 -9.95 9.13
CA LEU A 110 2.40 -9.14 8.92
C LEU A 110 1.15 -9.98 9.25
N ASN A 111 0.76 -10.01 10.53
CA ASN A 111 -0.46 -10.69 10.99
C ASN A 111 -1.60 -9.67 11.09
N VAL A 112 -2.40 -9.60 10.02
CA VAL A 112 -3.59 -8.74 9.96
C VAL A 112 -4.81 -9.60 10.24
N LYS A 113 -5.60 -9.23 11.24
CA LYS A 113 -6.86 -9.90 11.54
C LYS A 113 -8.02 -8.94 11.32
N LEU A 114 -9.09 -9.45 10.72
CA LEU A 114 -10.35 -8.71 10.66
C LEU A 114 -10.87 -8.49 12.09
N TYR A 115 -11.01 -7.23 12.48
CA TYR A 115 -11.58 -6.84 13.77
C TYR A 115 -13.10 -6.69 13.67
N GLY A 116 -13.58 -6.03 12.61
CA GLY A 116 -14.99 -5.74 12.42
C GLY A 116 -15.23 -4.86 11.20
N TYR A 117 -16.42 -4.25 11.15
CA TYR A 117 -16.85 -3.44 10.02
C TYR A 117 -17.39 -2.09 10.49
N LEU A 118 -17.17 -1.05 9.68
CA LEU A 118 -17.74 0.28 9.84
C LEU A 118 -18.45 0.70 8.54
N LEU A 119 -19.48 1.54 8.64
CA LEU A 119 -20.10 2.16 7.48
C LEU A 119 -19.27 3.37 7.04
N VAL A 120 -18.92 3.46 5.76
CA VAL A 120 -18.04 4.52 5.23
C VAL A 120 -18.67 5.14 3.98
N PRO A 121 -18.69 6.48 3.86
CA PRO A 121 -19.14 7.14 2.65
C PRO A 121 -18.10 7.06 1.53
N VAL A 122 -18.54 6.73 0.33
CA VAL A 122 -17.71 6.64 -0.89
C VAL A 122 -18.35 7.47 -2.00
N ALA A 123 -17.63 8.48 -2.48
CA ALA A 123 -18.09 9.34 -3.57
C ALA A 123 -18.01 8.63 -4.93
N GLU A 124 -19.09 8.66 -5.70
CA GLU A 124 -19.10 8.11 -7.06
C GLU A 124 -18.13 8.90 -7.95
N GLY A 125 -17.25 8.18 -8.65
CA GLY A 125 -16.07 8.74 -9.34
C GLY A 125 -14.74 8.40 -8.66
N LEU A 126 -14.78 7.97 -7.40
CA LEU A 126 -13.70 7.27 -6.68
C LEU A 126 -14.23 5.88 -6.32
N LEU A 127 -14.33 5.00 -7.30
CA LEU A 127 -14.70 3.60 -7.10
C LEU A 127 -13.62 2.88 -6.27
N GLN A 128 -13.68 3.03 -4.95
CA GLN A 128 -13.10 2.05 -4.05
C GLN A 128 -14.04 0.84 -4.09
N SER A 129 -13.54 -0.22 -4.71
CA SER A 129 -14.20 -1.50 -4.97
C SER A 129 -14.89 -2.06 -3.72
N SER A 130 -16.23 -1.99 -3.66
CA SER A 130 -17.01 -2.87 -2.79
C SER A 130 -17.08 -4.25 -3.42
N LYS A 131 -16.07 -5.08 -3.16
CA LYS A 131 -16.05 -6.53 -3.42
C LYS A 131 -15.16 -7.23 -2.38
N THR A 132 -15.31 -6.92 -1.09
CA THR A 132 -14.31 -7.18 -0.05
C THR A 132 -14.18 -8.64 0.43
N ILE A 133 -14.71 -9.63 -0.28
CA ILE A 133 -14.31 -11.05 -0.06
C ILE A 133 -13.77 -11.68 -1.35
N TYR A 134 -14.24 -11.20 -2.50
CA TYR A 134 -13.73 -11.65 -3.80
C TYR A 134 -12.43 -10.94 -4.18
N THR A 135 -12.20 -9.68 -3.79
CA THR A 135 -10.97 -8.95 -4.16
C THR A 135 -9.72 -9.46 -3.46
N GLY A 136 -9.80 -9.93 -2.21
CA GLY A 136 -8.64 -10.51 -1.53
C GLY A 136 -8.22 -11.84 -2.14
N VAL A 137 -9.22 -12.67 -2.47
CA VAL A 137 -9.05 -13.92 -3.21
C VAL A 137 -8.52 -13.66 -4.62
N ASP A 138 -9.11 -12.72 -5.36
CA ASP A 138 -8.66 -12.32 -6.70
C ASP A 138 -7.26 -11.66 -6.67
N GLU A 139 -6.93 -10.89 -5.64
CA GLU A 139 -5.62 -10.27 -5.48
C GLU A 139 -4.55 -11.32 -5.16
N GLU A 140 -4.88 -12.29 -4.31
CA GLU A 140 -3.98 -13.39 -4.00
C GLU A 140 -3.78 -14.32 -5.20
N TYR A 141 -4.85 -14.62 -5.94
CA TYR A 141 -4.77 -15.32 -7.23
C TYR A 141 -3.92 -14.54 -8.23
N ALA A 142 -4.14 -13.23 -8.38
CA ALA A 142 -3.32 -12.40 -9.26
C ALA A 142 -1.85 -12.43 -8.84
N LYS A 143 -1.52 -12.36 -7.54
CA LYS A 143 -0.14 -12.50 -7.05
C LYS A 143 0.44 -13.88 -7.38
N GLU A 144 -0.35 -14.94 -7.28
CA GLU A 144 0.07 -16.30 -7.66
C GLU A 144 0.36 -16.42 -9.15
N SER A 145 -0.54 -15.91 -9.98
CA SER A 145 -0.42 -15.90 -11.44
C SER A 145 0.75 -15.04 -11.93
N ILE A 146 0.97 -13.88 -11.30
CA ILE A 146 2.17 -13.05 -11.48
C ILE A 146 3.43 -13.86 -11.14
N ALA A 147 3.44 -14.53 -9.98
CA ALA A 147 4.59 -15.29 -9.52
C ALA A 147 4.93 -16.46 -10.45
N GLU A 148 3.92 -17.21 -10.90
CA GLU A 148 4.08 -18.27 -11.91
C GLU A 148 4.74 -17.74 -13.18
N TYR A 149 4.19 -16.68 -13.74
CA TYR A 149 4.73 -16.08 -14.95
C TYR A 149 6.20 -15.64 -14.77
N ILE A 150 6.52 -14.98 -13.65
CA ILE A 150 7.90 -14.57 -13.37
C ILE A 150 8.85 -15.77 -13.30
N ILE A 151 8.47 -16.82 -12.56
CA ILE A 151 9.31 -18.01 -12.35
C ILE A 151 9.53 -18.81 -13.65
N GLU A 152 8.51 -18.88 -14.51
CA GLU A 152 8.59 -19.51 -15.83
C GLU A 152 9.51 -18.73 -16.78
N ASN A 153 9.54 -17.41 -16.65
CA ASN A 153 10.33 -16.49 -17.50
C ASN A 153 11.65 -16.04 -16.82
N MET A 154 12.09 -16.74 -15.76
CA MET A 154 13.40 -16.48 -15.16
C MET A 154 14.51 -16.94 -16.11
N GLU A 155 15.36 -15.99 -16.53
CA GLU A 155 16.53 -16.28 -17.36
C GLU A 155 17.61 -17.01 -16.54
N GLU A 156 18.18 -18.08 -17.12
CA GLU A 156 19.33 -18.76 -16.52
C GLU A 156 20.55 -17.83 -16.45
N ASN A 157 21.36 -18.02 -15.40
CA ASN A 157 22.59 -17.28 -15.13
C ASN A 157 22.42 -15.75 -15.03
N THR A 158 21.19 -15.27 -14.83
CA THR A 158 20.87 -13.86 -14.63
C THR A 158 20.38 -13.64 -13.20
N PRO A 159 21.02 -12.76 -12.41
CA PRO A 159 20.51 -12.40 -11.08
C PRO A 159 19.21 -11.59 -11.17
N TYR A 160 18.25 -11.95 -10.31
CA TYR A 160 17.00 -11.23 -10.09
C TYR A 160 17.05 -10.57 -8.71
N ILE A 161 17.05 -9.24 -8.69
CA ILE A 161 16.93 -8.41 -7.50
C ILE A 161 15.43 -8.24 -7.22
N LEU A 162 14.95 -8.92 -6.19
CA LEU A 162 13.56 -8.92 -5.77
C LEU A 162 13.36 -7.84 -4.71
N GLY A 163 12.59 -6.81 -5.04
CA GLY A 163 12.30 -5.72 -4.12
C GLY A 163 11.22 -6.01 -3.08
N PRO A 164 10.94 -5.02 -2.22
CA PRO A 164 10.00 -5.17 -1.12
C PRO A 164 8.56 -5.32 -1.62
N GLY A 165 7.73 -5.95 -0.80
CA GLY A 165 6.27 -6.00 -0.95
C GLY A 165 5.69 -7.40 -1.16
N SER A 166 4.43 -7.56 -0.79
CA SER A 166 3.73 -8.86 -0.78
C SER A 166 3.66 -9.54 -2.15
N SER A 167 3.53 -8.77 -3.24
CA SER A 167 3.49 -9.31 -4.60
C SER A 167 4.83 -9.95 -4.99
N VAL A 168 5.95 -9.32 -4.62
CA VAL A 168 7.28 -9.87 -4.87
C VAL A 168 7.58 -11.03 -3.92
N LYS A 169 7.17 -10.92 -2.65
CA LYS A 169 7.28 -12.00 -1.66
C LYS A 169 6.62 -13.30 -2.12
N LYS A 170 5.46 -13.23 -2.81
CA LYS A 170 4.77 -14.41 -3.36
C LYS A 170 5.65 -15.18 -4.36
N ILE A 171 6.48 -14.48 -5.14
CA ILE A 171 7.48 -15.09 -6.05
C ILE A 171 8.47 -15.94 -5.25
N CYS A 172 9.02 -15.40 -4.17
CA CYS A 172 9.93 -16.13 -3.29
C CYS A 172 9.28 -17.36 -2.65
N VAL A 173 8.05 -17.21 -2.15
CA VAL A 173 7.29 -18.33 -1.54
C VAL A 173 7.10 -19.46 -2.56
N LYS A 174 6.71 -19.15 -3.80
CA LYS A 174 6.57 -20.16 -4.86
C LYS A 174 7.89 -20.81 -5.26
N LEU A 175 9.01 -20.10 -5.16
CA LEU A 175 10.35 -20.66 -5.36
C LEU A 175 10.82 -21.51 -4.16
N GLY A 176 10.08 -21.56 -3.05
CA GLY A 176 10.50 -22.23 -1.82
C GLY A 176 11.63 -21.48 -1.09
N LEU A 177 11.75 -20.16 -1.30
CA LEU A 177 12.82 -19.33 -0.75
C LEU A 177 12.32 -18.47 0.42
N ASN A 178 13.12 -18.38 1.47
CA ASN A 178 12.86 -17.52 2.63
C ASN A 178 13.44 -16.11 2.42
N CYS A 179 12.79 -15.32 1.58
CA CYS A 179 13.09 -13.89 1.35
C CYS A 179 12.57 -12.99 2.47
N THR A 180 12.93 -11.72 2.47
CA THR A 180 12.37 -10.64 3.30
C THR A 180 11.05 -10.11 2.73
N LEU A 181 10.23 -9.43 3.55
CA LEU A 181 9.05 -8.70 3.04
C LEU A 181 9.38 -7.24 2.69
N LEU A 182 10.24 -6.60 3.48
CA LEU A 182 10.55 -5.18 3.40
C LEU A 182 11.95 -4.87 2.84
N GLY A 183 12.77 -5.89 2.62
CA GLY A 183 14.12 -5.77 2.09
C GLY A 183 14.19 -6.10 0.60
N PHE A 184 15.43 -6.17 0.12
CA PHE A 184 15.75 -6.67 -1.21
C PHE A 184 16.39 -8.05 -1.08
N ASP A 185 16.00 -9.01 -1.90
CA ASP A 185 16.64 -10.31 -1.96
C ASP A 185 17.15 -10.57 -3.37
N ILE A 186 18.31 -11.20 -3.49
CA ILE A 186 18.92 -11.50 -4.80
C ILE A 186 18.82 -13.00 -5.04
N VAL A 187 18.21 -13.38 -6.16
CA VAL A 187 18.03 -14.76 -6.58
C VAL A 187 18.82 -15.01 -7.86
N LEU A 188 19.50 -16.16 -7.94
CA LEU A 188 20.19 -16.62 -9.14
C LEU A 188 19.86 -18.09 -9.36
N ASN A 189 19.45 -18.45 -10.58
CA ASN A 189 19.09 -19.84 -10.92
C ASN A 189 18.09 -20.44 -9.91
N LYS A 190 17.06 -19.66 -9.56
CA LYS A 190 16.00 -20.03 -8.62
C LYS A 190 16.48 -20.34 -7.19
N LYS A 191 17.69 -19.91 -6.83
CA LYS A 191 18.28 -20.05 -5.48
C LYS A 191 18.59 -18.67 -4.90
N LEU A 192 18.38 -18.54 -3.60
CA LEU A 192 18.73 -17.32 -2.87
C LEU A 192 20.26 -17.14 -2.88
N LEU A 193 20.72 -16.03 -3.43
CA LEU A 193 22.13 -15.64 -3.50
C LEU A 193 22.50 -14.69 -2.36
N VAL A 194 21.69 -13.66 -2.14
CA VAL A 194 21.83 -12.69 -1.04
C VAL A 194 20.46 -12.46 -0.43
N LYS A 195 20.39 -12.51 0.90
CA LYS A 195 19.19 -12.18 1.66
C LYS A 195 19.33 -10.77 2.24
N ASP A 196 18.26 -9.97 2.18
CA ASP A 196 18.26 -8.60 2.73
C ASP A 196 19.43 -7.72 2.24
N ALA A 197 19.65 -7.75 0.92
CA ALA A 197 20.69 -7.03 0.21
C ALA A 197 20.55 -5.51 0.38
N TRP A 198 21.67 -4.86 0.67
CA TRP A 198 21.79 -3.41 0.66
C TRP A 198 22.48 -2.94 -0.64
N GLU A 199 22.68 -1.62 -0.78
CA GLU A 199 23.28 -1.00 -1.98
C GLU A 199 24.57 -1.70 -2.42
N LYS A 200 25.48 -1.98 -1.47
CA LYS A 200 26.78 -2.58 -1.76
C LYS A 200 26.63 -3.99 -2.34
N ASP A 201 25.77 -4.81 -1.76
CA ASP A 201 25.53 -6.17 -2.22
C ASP A 201 24.96 -6.18 -3.65
N ILE A 202 24.03 -5.25 -3.92
CA ILE A 202 23.44 -5.08 -5.25
C ILE A 202 24.53 -4.66 -6.25
N LEU A 203 25.38 -3.68 -5.92
CA LEU A 203 26.48 -3.26 -6.78
C LEU A 203 27.47 -4.39 -7.06
N ASP A 204 27.86 -5.15 -6.04
CA ASP A 204 28.79 -6.27 -6.17
C ASP A 204 28.22 -7.35 -7.12
N VAL A 205 26.91 -7.60 -7.07
CA VAL A 205 26.23 -8.51 -7.99
C VAL A 205 26.17 -7.92 -9.41
N VAL A 206 25.80 -6.66 -9.57
CA VAL A 206 25.74 -6.01 -10.88
C VAL A 206 27.11 -6.03 -11.56
N ASP A 207 28.18 -5.72 -10.82
CA ASP A 207 29.55 -5.71 -11.34
C ASP A 207 30.05 -7.12 -11.69
N LYS A 208 29.65 -8.13 -10.92
CA LYS A 208 30.04 -9.52 -11.17
C LYS A 208 29.36 -10.15 -12.38
N TYR A 209 28.06 -9.92 -12.55
CA TYR A 209 27.26 -10.60 -13.59
C TYR A 209 27.00 -9.73 -14.83
N GLY A 210 27.28 -8.43 -14.75
CA GLY A 210 27.13 -7.46 -15.85
C GLY A 210 25.68 -7.07 -16.13
N ARG A 211 24.76 -8.02 -16.17
CA ARG A 211 23.31 -7.80 -16.33
C ARG A 211 22.54 -8.43 -15.19
N VAL A 212 21.58 -7.68 -14.66
CA VAL A 212 20.64 -8.13 -13.62
C VAL A 212 19.24 -7.68 -14.00
N LYS A 213 18.22 -8.35 -13.47
CA LYS A 213 16.83 -7.88 -13.54
C LYS A 213 16.36 -7.44 -12.17
N VAL A 214 15.51 -6.43 -12.11
CA VAL A 214 14.91 -5.96 -10.85
C VAL A 214 13.41 -6.17 -10.91
N VAL A 215 12.86 -6.89 -9.94
CA VAL A 215 11.42 -7.08 -9.80
C VAL A 215 10.91 -6.15 -8.71
N LEU A 216 10.04 -5.22 -9.07
CA LEU A 216 9.49 -4.20 -8.18
C LEU A 216 7.98 -4.18 -8.20
N THR A 217 7.38 -3.76 -7.09
CA THR A 217 5.98 -3.38 -7.03
C THR A 217 5.86 -1.92 -6.61
N PRO A 218 4.93 -1.12 -7.17
CA PRO A 218 4.69 0.23 -6.69
C PRO A 218 4.24 0.23 -5.22
N ILE A 219 4.60 1.30 -4.52
CA ILE A 219 4.08 1.57 -3.17
C ILE A 219 2.60 1.90 -3.29
N GLY A 220 1.76 1.08 -2.66
CA GLY A 220 0.31 1.18 -2.71
C GLY A 220 -0.18 2.56 -2.27
N GLY A 221 -1.14 3.13 -3.00
CA GLY A 221 -1.75 4.44 -2.73
C GLY A 221 -0.89 5.67 -3.05
N GLN A 222 0.43 5.51 -3.23
CA GLN A 222 1.34 6.63 -3.54
C GLN A 222 1.91 6.57 -4.96
N GLY A 223 2.01 5.38 -5.55
CA GLY A 223 2.50 5.20 -6.93
C GLY A 223 4.01 5.29 -7.10
N PHE A 224 4.80 5.52 -6.04
CA PHE A 224 6.26 5.50 -6.14
C PHE A 224 6.77 4.12 -6.57
N LEU A 225 7.56 4.10 -7.64
CA LEU A 225 8.22 2.93 -8.21
C LEU A 225 9.70 2.90 -7.81
N LEU A 226 10.39 4.05 -7.83
CA LEU A 226 11.81 4.17 -7.53
C LEU A 226 12.08 5.37 -6.63
N GLY A 227 13.07 5.20 -5.75
CA GLY A 227 13.55 6.21 -4.80
C GLY A 227 12.89 6.04 -3.43
N ARG A 228 11.69 6.59 -3.26
CA ARG A 228 10.98 6.47 -1.98
C ARG A 228 10.63 5.02 -1.68
N GLY A 229 11.01 4.57 -0.49
CA GLY A 229 10.76 3.21 0.01
C GLY A 229 11.65 2.11 -0.57
N ASN A 230 12.60 2.43 -1.46
CA ASN A 230 13.57 1.48 -1.99
C ASN A 230 14.95 2.13 -2.25
N GLN A 231 15.46 2.86 -1.26
CA GLN A 231 16.73 3.60 -1.32
C GLN A 231 17.96 2.71 -1.60
N GLN A 232 17.84 1.40 -1.39
CA GLN A 232 18.85 0.40 -1.78
C GLN A 232 19.14 0.43 -3.28
N LEU A 233 18.16 0.81 -4.11
CA LEU A 233 18.34 1.11 -5.52
C LEU A 233 18.80 2.57 -5.68
N SER A 234 20.00 2.85 -5.18
CA SER A 234 20.59 4.19 -5.27
C SER A 234 20.77 4.65 -6.72
N PRO A 235 20.98 5.97 -6.97
CA PRO A 235 21.37 6.46 -8.29
C PRO A 235 22.56 5.71 -8.91
N ARG A 236 23.52 5.25 -8.10
CA ARG A 236 24.69 4.49 -8.56
C ARG A 236 24.30 3.09 -9.06
N VAL A 237 23.39 2.41 -8.37
CA VAL A 237 22.83 1.13 -8.79
C VAL A 237 22.00 1.32 -10.06
N LEU A 238 21.07 2.27 -10.03
CA LEU A 238 20.15 2.54 -11.14
C LEU A 238 20.84 3.04 -12.41
N ALA A 239 22.01 3.67 -12.29
CA ALA A 239 22.85 4.01 -13.44
C ALA A 239 23.23 2.78 -14.27
N LYS A 240 23.47 1.63 -13.62
CA LYS A 240 23.90 0.37 -14.24
C LYS A 240 22.74 -0.52 -14.72
N ILE A 241 21.50 -0.22 -14.32
CA ILE A 241 20.32 -1.05 -14.63
C ILE A 241 19.53 -0.42 -15.77
N SER A 242 19.22 -1.19 -16.82
CA SER A 242 18.41 -0.67 -17.93
C SER A 242 16.93 -0.57 -17.54
N LYS A 243 16.17 0.28 -18.24
CA LYS A 243 14.72 0.37 -18.04
C LYS A 243 14.01 -0.94 -18.43
N ASP A 244 14.54 -1.66 -19.41
CA ASP A 244 13.99 -2.94 -19.87
C ASP A 244 14.27 -4.11 -18.90
N ASP A 245 15.27 -3.95 -18.02
CA ASP A 245 15.55 -4.90 -16.95
C ASP A 245 14.74 -4.65 -15.68
N LEU A 246 13.92 -3.59 -15.64
CA LEU A 246 12.91 -3.38 -14.61
C LEU A 246 11.63 -4.14 -14.94
N ILE A 247 11.33 -5.15 -14.13
CA ILE A 247 10.08 -5.90 -14.19
C ILE A 247 9.16 -5.36 -13.10
N ILE A 248 8.05 -4.77 -13.52
CA ILE A 248 7.08 -4.18 -12.59
C ILE A 248 5.92 -5.14 -12.44
N VAL A 249 5.59 -5.47 -11.19
CA VAL A 249 4.49 -6.36 -10.82
C VAL A 249 3.54 -5.66 -9.87
N ALA A 250 2.24 -5.74 -10.15
CA ALA A 250 1.21 -5.16 -9.30
C ALA A 250 -0.13 -5.77 -9.65
N THR A 251 -1.02 -5.99 -8.70
CA THR A 251 -2.38 -6.43 -9.05
C THR A 251 -3.12 -5.34 -9.80
N GLU A 252 -4.13 -5.73 -10.58
CA GLU A 252 -4.93 -4.78 -11.36
C GLU A 252 -5.56 -3.69 -10.49
N ASN A 253 -6.01 -4.07 -9.28
CA ASN A 253 -6.51 -3.11 -8.29
C ASN A 253 -5.46 -2.07 -7.91
N LYS A 254 -4.22 -2.49 -7.61
CA LYS A 254 -3.13 -1.57 -7.26
C LYS A 254 -2.83 -0.59 -8.40
N ILE A 255 -2.87 -1.04 -9.65
CA ILE A 255 -2.64 -0.18 -10.82
C ILE A 255 -3.82 0.76 -11.08
N ARG A 256 -5.06 0.32 -10.85
CA ARG A 256 -6.23 1.20 -10.91
C ARG A 256 -6.14 2.36 -9.92
N ASP A 257 -5.65 2.08 -8.72
CA ASP A 257 -5.47 3.09 -7.66
C ASP A 257 -4.20 3.94 -7.86
N THR A 258 -3.29 3.52 -8.75
CA THR A 258 -2.04 4.23 -9.08
C THR A 258 -1.91 4.45 -10.59
N PRO A 259 -2.76 5.32 -11.19
CA PRO A 259 -2.80 5.52 -12.65
C PRO A 259 -1.51 6.14 -13.22
N VAL A 260 -0.66 6.70 -12.36
CA VAL A 260 0.67 7.21 -12.68
C VAL A 260 1.66 6.66 -11.66
N LEU A 261 2.79 6.14 -12.14
CA LEU A 261 3.91 5.74 -11.32
C LEU A 261 4.92 6.89 -11.18
N LEU A 262 5.54 7.00 -10.02
CA LEU A 262 6.45 8.09 -9.67
C LEU A 262 7.88 7.60 -9.48
N VAL A 263 8.83 8.43 -9.90
CA VAL A 263 10.27 8.22 -9.70
C VAL A 263 10.84 9.46 -9.04
N ASP A 264 11.49 9.27 -7.89
CA ASP A 264 12.12 10.33 -7.08
C ASP A 264 13.40 9.77 -6.44
N THR A 265 14.45 9.58 -7.26
CA THR A 265 15.73 8.99 -6.81
C THR A 265 16.68 10.00 -6.18
N GLY A 266 16.33 11.28 -6.20
CA GLY A 266 17.20 12.39 -5.80
C GLY A 266 18.27 12.77 -6.84
N ASP A 267 18.34 12.05 -7.97
CA ASP A 267 19.20 12.39 -9.11
C ASP A 267 18.35 12.60 -10.38
N PRO A 268 18.19 13.85 -10.85
CA PRO A 268 17.36 14.16 -12.01
C PRO A 268 17.79 13.47 -13.31
N SER A 269 19.08 13.10 -13.44
CA SER A 269 19.57 12.38 -14.61
C SER A 269 19.10 10.93 -14.60
N ILE A 270 19.09 10.29 -13.44
CA ILE A 270 18.56 8.95 -13.22
C ILE A 270 17.05 8.96 -13.32
N ASP A 271 16.35 9.94 -12.75
CA ASP A 271 14.89 10.03 -12.84
C ASP A 271 14.43 10.05 -14.31
N ARG A 272 15.07 10.91 -15.13
CA ARG A 272 14.79 11.02 -16.58
C ARG A 272 14.94 9.71 -17.33
N LYS A 273 15.87 8.84 -16.91
CA LYS A 273 16.10 7.52 -17.53
C LYS A 273 14.88 6.59 -17.41
N PHE A 274 14.10 6.74 -16.35
CA PHE A 274 12.95 5.85 -16.06
C PHE A 274 11.58 6.45 -16.41
N LEU A 275 11.51 7.74 -16.77
CA LEU A 275 10.28 8.39 -17.23
C LEU A 275 9.71 7.76 -18.51
N GLY A 276 8.44 8.06 -18.80
CA GLY A 276 7.75 7.63 -20.02
C GLY A 276 6.69 6.58 -19.72
N TYR A 277 6.72 5.45 -20.40
CA TYR A 277 5.77 4.36 -20.18
C TYR A 277 6.50 3.07 -19.85
N VAL A 278 5.84 2.22 -19.06
CA VAL A 278 6.35 0.90 -18.65
C VAL A 278 5.21 -0.11 -18.72
N LYS A 279 5.56 -1.39 -18.93
CA LYS A 279 4.62 -2.50 -18.82
C LYS A 279 4.61 -2.99 -17.38
N VAL A 280 3.42 -3.11 -16.81
CA VAL A 280 3.21 -3.71 -15.49
C VAL A 280 2.50 -5.05 -15.66
N LEU A 281 3.10 -6.11 -15.15
CA LEU A 281 2.50 -7.44 -15.10
C LEU A 281 1.43 -7.45 -14.00
N VAL A 282 0.18 -7.67 -14.39
CA VAL A 282 -0.99 -7.62 -13.49
C VAL A 282 -1.67 -8.95 -13.24
N ASP A 283 -1.39 -9.94 -14.08
CA ASP A 283 -1.88 -11.31 -14.03
C ASP A 283 -0.97 -12.21 -14.90
N TYR A 284 -1.26 -13.50 -15.02
CA TYR A 284 -0.49 -14.43 -15.85
C TYR A 284 -0.39 -13.94 -17.29
N ASN A 285 0.82 -13.59 -17.73
CA ASN A 285 1.11 -13.05 -19.07
C ASN A 285 0.22 -11.86 -19.49
N ARG A 286 -0.33 -11.11 -18.52
CA ARG A 286 -1.19 -9.95 -18.77
C ARG A 286 -0.50 -8.67 -18.31
N PHE A 287 -0.35 -7.73 -19.23
CA PHE A 287 0.36 -6.48 -19.00
C PHE A 287 -0.55 -5.27 -19.20
N ILE A 288 -0.41 -4.27 -18.33
CA ILE A 288 -1.00 -2.94 -18.48
C ILE A 288 0.14 -1.94 -18.70
N VAL A 289 -0.03 -1.01 -19.64
CA VAL A 289 0.92 0.07 -19.86
C VAL A 289 0.58 1.23 -18.94
N VAL A 290 1.53 1.65 -18.11
CA VAL A 290 1.36 2.73 -17.13
C VAL A 290 2.38 3.83 -17.38
N LYS A 291 1.96 5.09 -17.18
CA LYS A 291 2.85 6.25 -17.30
C LYS A 291 3.73 6.36 -16.06
N VAL A 292 5.01 6.63 -16.27
CA VAL A 292 5.99 6.98 -15.24
C VAL A 292 6.32 8.48 -15.35
N SER A 293 6.15 9.20 -14.26
CA SER A 293 6.40 10.64 -14.14
C SER A 293 7.38 10.93 -12.99
N ALA A 294 7.95 12.14 -12.98
CA ALA A 294 8.74 12.60 -11.84
C ALA A 294 7.82 12.75 -10.62
N GLY A 295 8.32 12.32 -9.45
CA GLY A 295 7.63 12.39 -8.17
C GLY A 295 7.85 13.68 -7.39
#